data_AF-X1E479-F1
#
_entry.id   AF-X1E479-F1
#
_cell.length_a   1.000
_cell.length_b   1.000
_cell.length_c   1.000
_cell.angle_alpha   90.00
_cell.angle_beta   90.00
_cell.angle_gamma   90.00
#
_symmetry.space_group_name_H-M   'P 1'
#
loop_
_entity.id
_entity.type
_entity.pdbx_description
1 polymer ?
#
loop_
_entity_poly.entity_id
_entity_poly.type
_entity_poly.pdbx_seq_one_letter_code
_entity_poly.pdbx_strand_id
1 'polypeptide(L)'
;VSNIYRRRHGESRSRYGSLEHLGFSPQEQRTFPLISVSISLATTALTELTGHPYMFAMMEPSLPRLLQRIGYNFKQVGVITNYHGKRAAYLQETSAVLENLRPELRDLYCEIRKSLKTFA
;
A
#
# COMPACT_ATOMS: atom_id res chain seq x y z
N VAL A 1 -20.08 -6.47 -14.86
CA VAL A 1 -18.84 -5.66 -15.03
C VAL A 1 -17.69 -6.61 -15.37
N SER A 2 -17.03 -6.44 -16.52
CA SER A 2 -15.99 -7.35 -17.01
C SER A 2 -14.79 -7.42 -16.05
N ASN A 3 -14.41 -8.64 -15.61
CA ASN A 3 -13.26 -8.89 -14.71
C ASN A 3 -11.90 -8.68 -15.39
N ILE A 4 -11.87 -8.39 -16.70
CA ILE A 4 -10.65 -8.36 -17.51
C ILE A 4 -9.78 -7.15 -17.14
N TYR A 5 -10.37 -6.01 -16.78
CA TYR A 5 -9.62 -4.80 -16.40
C TYR A 5 -8.93 -4.87 -15.04
N ARG A 6 -9.32 -5.83 -14.18
CA ARG A 6 -8.71 -6.01 -12.85
C ARG A 6 -7.58 -7.03 -12.84
N ARG A 7 -7.41 -7.79 -13.93
CA ARG A 7 -6.40 -8.84 -14.01
C ARG A 7 -5.08 -8.26 -14.49
N ARG A 8 -4.00 -8.54 -13.77
CA ARG A 8 -2.65 -8.14 -14.23
C ARG A 8 -2.24 -9.06 -15.37
N HIS A 9 -1.56 -8.51 -16.37
CA HIS A 9 -1.00 -9.36 -17.44
C HIS A 9 0.00 -10.35 -16.83
N GLY A 10 -0.14 -11.64 -17.15
CA GLY A 10 0.69 -12.70 -16.55
C GLY A 10 0.33 -13.07 -15.09
N GLU A 11 -0.79 -12.60 -14.54
CA GLU A 11 -1.25 -12.97 -13.18
C GLU A 11 -1.46 -14.48 -13.02
N SER A 12 -1.81 -15.18 -14.10
CA SER A 12 -1.91 -16.65 -14.12
C SER A 12 -0.56 -17.37 -13.97
N ARG A 13 0.56 -16.70 -14.29
CA ARG A 13 1.92 -17.25 -14.19
C ARG A 13 2.63 -16.84 -12.89
N SER A 14 2.30 -15.66 -12.35
CA SER A 14 2.86 -15.13 -11.11
C SER A 14 1.78 -14.36 -10.36
N ARG A 15 1.70 -14.51 -9.03
CA ARG A 15 0.74 -13.75 -8.18
C ARG A 15 0.83 -12.24 -8.35
N TYR A 16 1.97 -11.74 -8.83
CA TYR A 16 2.22 -10.31 -9.02
C TYR A 16 2.03 -9.83 -10.47
N GLY A 17 1.78 -10.75 -11.41
CA GLY A 17 1.83 -10.47 -12.85
C GLY A 17 3.25 -10.47 -13.41
N SER A 18 3.39 -10.20 -14.71
CA SER A 18 4.68 -9.97 -15.39
C SER A 18 4.77 -8.51 -15.83
N LEU A 19 5.88 -7.84 -15.49
CA LEU A 19 6.19 -6.48 -15.93
C LEU A 19 6.78 -6.44 -17.36
N GLU A 20 7.23 -7.59 -17.89
CA GLU A 20 7.95 -7.68 -19.17
C GLU A 20 7.13 -7.15 -20.35
N HIS A 21 5.80 -7.24 -20.25
CA HIS A 21 4.87 -6.86 -21.32
C HIS A 21 4.47 -5.38 -21.28
N LEU A 22 4.88 -4.64 -20.25
CA LEU A 22 4.53 -3.22 -20.08
C LEU A 22 5.48 -2.28 -20.84
N GLY A 23 6.51 -2.81 -21.51
CA GLY A 23 7.47 -2.01 -22.28
C GLY A 23 8.35 -1.10 -21.42
N PHE A 24 8.38 -1.29 -20.11
CA PHE A 24 9.20 -0.49 -19.20
C PHE A 24 10.68 -0.74 -19.40
N SER A 25 11.45 0.35 -19.39
CA SER A 25 12.91 0.31 -19.29
C SER A 25 13.36 -0.37 -17.99
N PRO A 26 14.59 -0.90 -17.92
CA PRO A 26 15.14 -1.46 -16.69
C PRO A 26 15.18 -0.46 -15.51
N GLN A 27 15.20 0.84 -15.79
CA GLN A 27 15.14 1.87 -14.76
C GLN A 27 13.73 2.02 -14.18
N GLU A 28 12.70 2.06 -15.04
CA GLU A 28 11.29 2.12 -14.62
C GLU A 28 10.86 0.85 -13.87
N GLN A 29 11.34 -0.33 -14.29
CA GLN A 29 11.05 -1.57 -13.57
C GLN A 29 11.62 -1.55 -12.13
N ARG A 30 12.81 -0.95 -11.94
CA ARG A 30 13.43 -0.80 -10.62
C ARG A 30 12.66 0.17 -9.72
N THR A 31 12.05 1.21 -10.29
CA THR A 31 11.30 2.22 -9.53
C THR A 31 9.82 1.89 -9.39
N PHE A 32 9.27 0.95 -10.16
CA PHE A 32 7.86 0.55 -10.12
C PHE A 32 7.31 0.27 -8.70
N PRO A 33 8.05 -0.41 -7.79
CA PRO A 33 7.58 -0.60 -6.41
C PRO A 33 7.34 0.70 -5.64
N LEU A 34 8.04 1.78 -6.01
CA LEU A 34 7.89 3.09 -5.37
C LEU A 34 6.49 3.66 -5.54
N ILE A 35 5.74 3.29 -6.59
CA ILE A 35 4.34 3.71 -6.75
C ILE A 35 3.51 3.24 -5.55
N SER A 36 3.68 1.97 -5.16
CA SER A 36 2.95 1.37 -4.03
C SER A 36 3.43 1.89 -2.68
N VAL A 37 4.71 2.22 -2.56
CA VAL A 37 5.27 2.85 -1.35
C VAL A 37 4.72 4.27 -1.21
N SER A 38 4.82 5.09 -2.26
CA SER A 38 4.36 6.49 -2.26
C SER A 38 2.87 6.62 -1.99
N ILE A 39 2.01 5.75 -2.57
CA ILE A 39 0.57 5.81 -2.29
C ILE A 39 0.24 5.43 -0.84
N SER A 40 1.01 4.51 -0.26
CA SER A 40 0.84 4.14 1.16
C SER A 40 1.21 5.32 2.05
N LEU A 41 2.35 5.96 1.77
CA LEU A 41 2.80 7.17 2.49
C LEU A 41 1.81 8.33 2.32
N ALA A 42 1.28 8.53 1.11
CA ALA A 42 0.26 9.52 0.83
C ALA A 42 -1.03 9.27 1.63
N THR A 43 -1.45 8.01 1.75
CA THR A 43 -2.61 7.64 2.56
C THR A 43 -2.37 7.95 4.04
N THR A 44 -1.19 7.61 4.56
CA THR A 44 -0.79 7.97 5.93
C THR A 44 -0.79 9.50 6.13
N ALA A 45 -0.22 10.25 5.19
CA ALA A 45 -0.22 11.72 5.24
C ALA A 45 -1.65 12.30 5.22
N LEU A 46 -2.56 11.74 4.41
CA LEU A 46 -3.97 12.16 4.39
C LEU A 46 -4.66 11.88 5.72
N THR A 47 -4.44 10.71 6.34
CA THR A 47 -5.01 10.41 7.66
C THR A 47 -4.53 11.38 8.74
N GLU A 48 -3.25 11.78 8.68
CA GLU A 48 -2.68 12.79 9.58
C GLU A 48 -3.31 14.16 9.34
N LEU A 49 -3.32 14.63 8.08
CA LEU A 49 -3.79 15.97 7.70
C LEU A 49 -5.29 16.16 7.94
N THR A 50 -6.08 15.11 7.79
CA THR A 50 -7.54 15.17 7.96
C THR A 50 -7.99 14.89 9.39
N GLY A 51 -7.09 14.52 10.30
CA GLY A 51 -7.45 14.18 11.69
C GLY A 51 -8.23 12.87 11.84
N HIS A 52 -8.11 11.94 10.88
CA HIS A 52 -8.75 10.63 10.90
C HIS A 52 -7.68 9.53 11.09
N PRO A 53 -7.21 9.28 12.33
CA PRO A 53 -6.00 8.51 12.58
C PRO A 53 -6.17 7.00 12.37
N TYR A 54 -7.38 6.51 12.14
CA TYR A 54 -7.67 5.08 12.02
C TYR A 54 -8.06 4.72 10.59
N MET A 55 -7.30 3.79 10.00
CA MET A 55 -7.57 3.23 8.68
C MET A 55 -7.99 1.77 8.79
N PHE A 56 -9.12 1.44 8.17
CA PHE A 56 -9.58 0.06 8.02
C PHE A 56 -9.39 -0.42 6.58
N ALA A 57 -8.87 -1.64 6.41
CA ALA A 57 -8.69 -2.22 5.10
C ALA A 57 -8.94 -3.74 5.09
N MET A 58 -9.65 -4.19 4.05
CA MET A 58 -9.87 -5.61 3.76
C MET A 58 -8.82 -6.09 2.76
N MET A 59 -7.91 -6.95 3.20
CA MET A 59 -6.79 -7.41 2.38
C MET A 59 -6.47 -8.89 2.55
N GLU A 60 -5.73 -9.46 1.60
CA GLU A 60 -5.18 -10.81 1.72
C GLU A 60 -4.19 -10.85 2.90
N PRO A 61 -4.18 -11.90 3.74
CA PRO A 61 -3.27 -11.98 4.90
C PRO A 61 -1.77 -11.85 4.59
N SER A 62 -1.35 -12.06 3.35
CA SER A 62 0.04 -11.89 2.90
C SER A 62 0.44 -10.42 2.74
N LEU A 63 -0.49 -9.54 2.40
CA LEU A 63 -0.23 -8.12 2.17
C LEU A 63 0.23 -7.35 3.42
N PRO A 64 -0.43 -7.44 4.59
CA PRO A 64 0.02 -6.71 5.77
C PRO A 64 1.40 -7.18 6.23
N ARG A 65 1.73 -8.47 6.04
CA ARG A 65 3.09 -9.00 6.29
C ARG A 65 4.13 -8.40 5.36
N LEU A 66 3.78 -8.12 4.10
CA LEU A 66 4.66 -7.42 3.17
C LEU A 66 4.86 -5.95 3.60
N LEU A 67 3.78 -5.28 4.00
CA LEU A 67 3.79 -3.87 4.40
C LEU A 67 4.54 -3.62 5.73
N GLN A 68 4.63 -4.61 6.62
CA GLN A 68 5.48 -4.54 7.81
C GLN A 68 6.94 -4.20 7.47
N ARG A 69 7.46 -4.63 6.31
CA ARG A 69 8.85 -4.33 5.87
C ARG A 69 9.11 -2.84 5.63
N ILE A 70 8.06 -2.05 5.46
CA ILE A 70 8.12 -0.60 5.25
C ILE A 70 7.55 0.18 6.44
N GLY A 71 7.33 -0.47 7.59
CA GLY A 71 6.90 0.16 8.84
C GLY A 71 5.40 0.12 9.12
N TYR A 72 4.61 -0.58 8.29
CA TYR A 72 3.16 -0.63 8.45
C TYR A 72 2.71 -1.84 9.27
N ASN A 73 2.41 -1.60 10.54
CA ASN A 73 1.95 -2.62 11.47
C ASN A 73 0.42 -2.65 11.54
N PHE A 74 -0.19 -3.41 10.63
CA PHE A 74 -1.63 -3.64 10.62
C PHE A 74 -2.05 -4.63 11.71
N LYS A 75 -3.02 -4.25 12.55
CA LYS A 75 -3.68 -5.13 13.51
C LYS A 75 -4.85 -5.83 12.84
N GLN A 76 -4.86 -7.16 12.83
CA GLN A 76 -6.03 -7.91 12.36
C GLN A 76 -7.19 -7.73 13.36
N VAL A 77 -8.34 -7.28 12.86
CA VAL A 77 -9.55 -7.03 13.66
C VAL A 77 -10.75 -7.88 13.22
N GLY A 78 -10.62 -8.60 12.11
CA GLY A 78 -11.64 -9.53 11.62
C GLY A 78 -11.10 -10.94 11.40
N VAL A 79 -12.02 -11.91 11.37
CA VAL A 79 -11.70 -13.29 10.98
C VAL A 79 -11.31 -13.37 9.52
N ILE A 80 -10.54 -14.39 9.15
CA ILE A 80 -10.25 -14.67 7.75
C ILE A 80 -11.51 -15.25 7.11
N THR A 81 -12.06 -14.52 6.14
CA THR A 81 -13.27 -14.88 5.43
C THR A 81 -12.96 -15.06 3.94
N ASN A 82 -13.64 -16.00 3.29
CA ASN A 82 -13.57 -16.14 1.84
C ASN A 82 -14.43 -15.06 1.17
N TYR A 83 -13.83 -13.91 0.88
CA TYR A 83 -14.46 -12.77 0.22
C TYR A 83 -13.60 -12.33 -0.96
N HIS A 84 -13.97 -12.75 -2.17
CA HIS A 84 -13.15 -12.63 -3.40
C HIS A 84 -11.76 -13.29 -3.29
N GLY A 85 -11.63 -14.34 -2.47
CA GLY A 85 -10.36 -14.90 -1.98
C GLY A 85 -10.23 -14.76 -0.46
N LYS A 86 -9.21 -15.36 0.15
CA LYS A 86 -8.99 -15.25 1.61
C LYS A 86 -8.63 -13.80 1.97
N ARG A 87 -9.49 -13.13 2.74
CA ARG A 87 -9.27 -11.76 3.23
C ARG A 87 -9.61 -11.66 4.72
N ALA A 88 -9.01 -10.71 5.41
CA ALA A 88 -9.39 -10.31 6.75
C ALA A 88 -9.43 -8.79 6.85
N ALA A 89 -10.16 -8.28 7.84
CA ALA A 89 -10.18 -6.87 8.18
C ALA A 89 -8.97 -6.53 9.04
N TYR A 90 -8.30 -5.43 8.69
CA TYR A 90 -7.18 -4.89 9.43
C TYR A 90 -7.41 -3.42 9.79
N LEU A 91 -6.90 -3.03 10.94
CA LEU A 91 -6.86 -1.67 11.44
C LEU A 91 -5.39 -1.21 11.48
N GLN A 92 -5.15 0.04 11.11
CA GLN A 92 -3.87 0.72 11.30
C GLN A 92 -4.11 2.11 11.88
N GLU A 93 -3.24 2.51 12.80
CA GLU A 93 -3.24 3.84 13.42
C GLU A 93 -2.08 4.68 12.89
N THR A 94 -2.35 5.93 12.48
CA THR A 94 -1.39 6.82 11.82
C THR A 94 -0.12 7.05 12.64
N SER A 95 -0.28 7.31 13.94
CA SER A 95 0.82 7.48 14.92
C SER A 95 1.78 6.29 14.87
N ALA A 96 1.26 5.08 14.97
CA ALA A 96 2.04 3.85 14.96
C ALA A 96 2.83 3.64 13.65
N VAL A 97 2.30 4.09 12.51
CA VAL A 97 3.05 4.06 11.24
C VAL A 97 4.19 5.07 11.25
N LEU A 98 3.95 6.30 11.70
CA LEU A 98 4.98 7.35 11.72
C LEU A 98 6.12 7.06 12.71
N GLU A 99 5.82 6.39 13.82
CA GLU A 99 6.80 5.89 14.78
C GLU A 99 7.68 4.79 14.17
N ASN A 100 7.07 3.81 13.51
CA ASN A 100 7.76 2.66 12.93
C ASN A 100 8.29 2.91 11.50
N LEU A 101 8.08 4.10 10.96
CA LEU A 101 8.52 4.41 9.60
C LEU A 101 10.04 4.36 9.52
N ARG A 102 10.50 3.58 8.54
CA ARG A 102 11.92 3.46 8.21
C ARG A 102 12.54 4.83 7.93
N PRO A 103 13.74 5.14 8.48
CA PRO A 103 14.39 6.43 8.27
C PRO A 103 14.49 6.83 6.80
N GLU A 104 14.76 5.89 5.91
CA GLU A 104 14.92 6.13 4.47
C GLU A 104 13.61 6.57 3.77
N LEU A 105 12.45 6.31 4.40
CA LEU A 105 11.14 6.71 3.88
C LEU A 105 10.65 8.03 4.50
N ARG A 106 11.33 8.56 5.53
CA ARG A 106 10.89 9.78 6.23
C ARG A 106 10.96 11.02 5.35
N ASP A 107 12.04 11.18 4.58
CA ASP A 107 12.19 12.32 3.68
C ASP A 107 11.12 12.31 2.59
N LEU A 108 10.88 11.14 2.00
CA LEU A 108 9.81 10.96 1.01
C LEU A 108 8.42 11.23 1.61
N TYR A 109 8.18 10.78 2.84
CA TYR A 109 6.93 11.07 3.56
C TYR A 109 6.73 12.57 3.74
N CYS A 110 7.75 13.30 4.20
CA CYS A 110 7.69 14.74 4.41
C CYS A 110 7.36 15.49 3.12
N GLU A 111 7.98 15.13 2.00
CA GLU A 111 7.71 15.74 0.70
C GLU A 111 6.29 15.44 0.20
N ILE A 112 5.82 14.19 0.32
CA ILE A 112 4.44 13.81 -0.02
C ILE A 112 3.44 14.58 0.84
N ARG A 113 3.64 14.63 2.15
CA ARG A 113 2.77 15.35 3.08
C ARG A 113 2.72 16.84 2.77
N LYS A 114 3.86 17.45 2.46
CA LYS A 114 3.96 18.86 2.06
C LYS A 114 3.20 19.12 0.76
N SER A 115 3.35 18.24 -0.23
CA SER A 115 2.61 18.32 -1.50
C SER A 115 1.10 18.24 -1.26
N LEU A 116 0.63 17.28 -0.46
CA LEU A 116 -0.79 17.09 -0.16
C LEU A 116 -1.40 18.23 0.65
N LYS A 117 -0.64 18.85 1.56
CA LYS A 117 -1.09 20.02 2.33
C LYS A 117 -1.43 21.22 1.44
N THR A 118 -0.87 21.29 0.23
CA THR A 118 -1.18 22.37 -0.73
C THR A 118 -2.63 22.29 -1.24
N PHE A 119 -3.29 21.13 -1.10
CA PHE A 119 -4.63 20.86 -1.61
C PHE A 119 -5.72 20.77 -0.52
N ALA A 120 -5.33 20.89 0.75
CA ALA A 120 -6.22 20.81 1.91
C ALA A 120 -6.37 22.19 2.57
#